data_AF-A0A8X7Q7R8-F1
#
_entry.id   AF-A0A8X7Q7R8-F1
#
_cell.length_a   1.000
_cell.length_b   1.000
_cell.length_c   1.000
_cell.angle_alpha   90.00
_cell.angle_beta   90.00
_cell.angle_gamma   90.00
#
_symmetry.space_group_name_H-M   'P 1'
#
loop_
_entity.id
_entity.type
_entity.pdbx_description
1 polymer ?
#
loop_
_entity_poly.entity_id
_entity_poly.type
_entity_poly.pdbx_seq_one_letter_code
_entity_poly.pdbx_strand_id
1 'polypeptide(L)'
;MTDIILGLQGEPPSNYNHGVPFVGGRDKVAACAKHYVGDGGTTRGVNENNTVTDVHGLLSIHMPAYADAIYKGVSTVMVSYSSWNGEKMHANTELITGYLKGTLRFKGFVISDWQGVDKISSPPHSNYTASVRAAIQAGIDMVMVPFNFNEFINDLMSLVKNKVIPITRIDDAVSRILLVKFTMGLFENPLADYSFSNELGSQAHRDLAREAVRKSLVLLKNGNKTNPMLPLPRKASKILVAGTHADNLGYQCGGWTITWQGLSGNKNTRELQFLAQYNQLLIKALKLSSAKIQVLSSSSRTTFLTRSSPLASLRMQRQLEIATS
;
A
#
# COMPACT_ATOMS: atom_id res chain seq x y z
N MET A 1 -7.69 4.42 12.58
CA MET A 1 -7.13 3.86 11.32
C MET A 1 -6.17 4.84 10.64
N THR A 2 -6.43 6.15 10.71
CA THR A 2 -5.57 7.21 10.15
C THR A 2 -4.36 7.58 11.03
N ASP A 3 -4.22 7.02 12.23
CA ASP A 3 -3.14 7.36 13.18
C ASP A 3 -1.73 7.07 12.64
N ILE A 4 -1.63 6.27 11.57
CA ILE A 4 -0.40 6.12 10.79
C ILE A 4 0.15 7.47 10.30
N ILE A 5 -0.71 8.47 10.07
CA ILE A 5 -0.31 9.83 9.69
C ILE A 5 0.53 10.45 10.82
N LEU A 6 0.10 10.31 12.07
CA LEU A 6 0.81 10.84 13.24
C LEU A 6 2.11 10.08 13.48
N GLY A 7 2.13 8.78 13.21
CA GLY A 7 3.37 7.99 13.25
C GLY A 7 4.41 8.46 12.21
N LEU A 8 3.96 8.71 10.98
CA LEU A 8 4.81 9.12 9.85
C LEU A 8 5.26 10.58 9.95
N GLN A 9 4.34 11.49 10.27
CA GLN A 9 4.58 12.93 10.29
C GLN A 9 4.97 13.46 11.66
N GLY A 10 4.69 12.74 12.75
CA GLY A 10 4.72 13.28 14.11
C GLY A 10 3.38 13.88 14.54
N GLU A 11 3.24 14.10 15.85
CA GLU A 11 2.08 14.73 16.46
C GLU A 11 2.12 16.26 16.28
N PRO A 12 1.08 16.89 15.70
CA PRO A 12 0.98 18.33 15.65
C PRO A 12 0.92 18.95 17.06
N PRO A 13 1.40 20.20 17.26
CA PRO A 13 1.29 20.88 18.54
C PRO A 13 -0.17 21.16 18.91
N SER A 14 -0.45 21.39 20.19
CA SER A 14 -1.84 21.57 20.68
C SER A 14 -2.57 22.79 20.10
N ASN A 15 -1.84 23.79 19.61
CA ASN A 15 -2.39 25.00 18.96
C ASN A 15 -2.37 24.90 17.43
N TYR A 16 -2.30 23.69 16.88
CA TYR A 16 -2.26 23.44 15.45
C TYR A 16 -3.54 23.87 14.72
N ASN A 17 -3.38 24.55 13.59
CA ASN A 17 -4.50 24.89 12.71
C ASN A 17 -4.87 23.69 11.84
N HIS A 18 -6.02 23.07 12.11
CA HIS A 18 -6.50 21.94 11.32
C HIS A 18 -6.58 22.26 9.83
N GLY A 19 -6.25 21.28 9.00
CA GLY A 19 -6.22 21.41 7.54
C GLY A 19 -4.93 21.96 6.96
N VAL A 20 -4.05 22.57 7.76
CA VAL A 20 -2.65 22.84 7.39
C VAL A 20 -1.92 21.48 7.19
N PRO A 21 -0.82 21.38 6.43
CA PRO A 21 0.06 20.22 6.47
C PRO A 21 0.99 20.25 7.70
N PHE A 22 1.46 19.09 8.17
CA PHE A 22 2.42 19.01 9.27
C PHE A 22 3.46 17.91 9.05
N VAL A 23 4.71 18.20 9.40
CA VAL A 23 5.80 17.22 9.56
C VAL A 23 6.71 17.71 10.69
N GLY A 24 6.87 16.90 11.74
CA GLY A 24 7.45 17.28 13.02
C GLY A 24 8.97 17.24 13.10
N GLY A 25 9.68 17.10 11.98
CA GLY A 25 11.14 17.10 11.97
C GLY A 25 11.76 16.30 10.84
N ARG A 26 13.10 16.33 10.77
CA ARG A 26 13.92 15.66 9.75
C ARG A 26 13.95 14.12 9.86
N ASP A 27 13.47 13.57 10.97
CA ASP A 27 13.27 12.13 11.21
C ASP A 27 11.85 11.67 10.86
N LYS A 28 11.02 12.57 10.31
CA LYS A 28 9.64 12.33 9.87
C LYS A 28 9.51 12.50 8.36
N VAL A 29 8.38 12.04 7.82
CA VAL A 29 8.09 12.09 6.38
C VAL A 29 6.72 12.68 6.13
N ALA A 30 6.58 13.42 5.02
CA ALA A 30 5.27 13.86 4.54
C ALA A 30 4.40 12.64 4.17
N ALA A 31 3.21 12.52 4.77
CA ALA A 31 2.28 11.44 4.49
C ALA A 31 1.35 11.77 3.31
N CYS A 32 0.72 10.72 2.78
CA CYS A 32 -0.24 10.81 1.68
C CYS A 32 -1.50 10.01 1.99
N ALA A 33 -2.65 10.69 2.09
CA ALA A 33 -3.94 10.01 2.14
C ALA A 33 -4.39 9.66 0.71
N LYS A 34 -4.65 8.37 0.44
CA LYS A 34 -4.93 7.89 -0.92
C LYS A 34 -5.88 6.68 -0.96
N HIS A 35 -6.66 6.48 -2.04
CA HIS A 35 -6.78 7.37 -3.21
C HIS A 35 -8.13 8.11 -3.21
N TYR A 36 -8.08 9.44 -3.28
CA TYR A 36 -9.24 10.33 -3.14
C TYR A 36 -10.10 10.31 -4.41
N VAL A 37 -11.37 9.90 -4.36
CA VAL A 37 -12.07 9.23 -3.26
C VAL A 37 -12.98 8.14 -3.85
N GLY A 38 -13.32 7.14 -3.04
CA GLY A 38 -14.21 6.06 -3.45
C GLY A 38 -13.53 4.95 -4.24
N ASP A 39 -12.20 4.87 -4.21
CA ASP A 39 -11.41 3.80 -4.86
C ASP A 39 -11.85 2.39 -4.43
N GLY A 40 -12.17 2.20 -3.15
CA GLY A 40 -12.70 0.94 -2.62
C GLY A 40 -14.16 0.60 -2.98
N GLY A 41 -14.89 1.52 -3.63
CA GLY A 41 -16.32 1.37 -3.96
C GLY A 41 -16.61 0.97 -5.42
N THR A 42 -15.57 0.62 -6.18
CA THR A 42 -15.70 0.35 -7.62
C THR A 42 -16.61 -0.83 -7.92
N THR A 43 -17.34 -0.74 -9.04
CA THR A 43 -18.30 -1.76 -9.47
C THR A 43 -17.63 -3.13 -9.57
N ARG A 44 -18.09 -4.10 -8.76
CA ARG A 44 -17.55 -5.46 -8.65
C ARG A 44 -16.08 -5.54 -8.20
N GLY A 45 -15.54 -4.48 -7.59
CA GLY A 45 -14.15 -4.43 -7.16
C GLY A 45 -13.14 -4.39 -8.33
N VAL A 46 -13.57 -3.94 -9.52
CA VAL A 46 -12.68 -3.77 -10.66
C VAL A 46 -11.83 -2.53 -10.45
N ASN A 47 -10.51 -2.70 -10.38
CA ASN A 47 -9.55 -1.60 -10.20
C ASN A 47 -9.77 -0.47 -11.24
N GLU A 48 -9.63 0.78 -10.80
CA GLU A 48 -9.76 2.01 -11.62
C GLU A 48 -11.15 2.26 -12.26
N ASN A 49 -12.15 1.43 -11.94
CA ASN A 49 -13.47 1.50 -12.55
C ASN A 49 -14.36 2.59 -11.91
N ASN A 50 -15.65 2.55 -12.22
CA ASN A 50 -16.64 3.48 -11.72
C ASN A 50 -17.21 3.03 -10.37
N THR A 51 -17.19 3.94 -9.41
CA THR A 51 -17.89 3.84 -8.13
C THR A 51 -19.26 4.47 -8.29
N VAL A 52 -20.31 3.66 -8.19
CA VAL A 52 -21.71 4.08 -8.39
C VAL A 52 -22.41 4.14 -7.04
N THR A 53 -22.58 5.36 -6.53
CA THR A 53 -23.21 5.60 -5.23
C THR A 53 -23.73 7.04 -5.17
N ASP A 54 -24.78 7.28 -4.39
CA ASP A 54 -25.26 8.64 -4.16
C ASP A 54 -24.29 9.44 -3.27
N VAL A 55 -24.55 10.73 -3.10
CA VAL A 55 -23.72 11.61 -2.26
C VAL A 55 -23.66 11.10 -0.83
N HIS A 56 -24.77 10.59 -0.30
CA HIS A 56 -24.81 10.06 1.06
C HIS A 56 -23.87 8.86 1.21
N GLY A 57 -23.89 7.89 0.30
CA GLY A 57 -22.98 6.75 0.30
C GLY A 57 -21.52 7.16 0.16
N LEU A 58 -21.22 8.11 -0.73
CA LEU A 58 -19.87 8.64 -0.87
C LEU A 58 -19.36 9.28 0.43
N LEU A 59 -20.17 10.15 1.04
CA LEU A 59 -19.78 10.92 2.22
C LEU A 59 -19.79 10.10 3.53
N SER A 60 -20.66 9.09 3.64
CA SER A 60 -20.76 8.26 4.85
C SER A 60 -19.77 7.09 4.87
N ILE A 61 -19.36 6.57 3.71
CA ILE A 61 -18.49 5.39 3.63
C ILE A 61 -17.06 5.77 3.21
N HIS A 62 -16.91 6.56 2.15
CA HIS A 62 -15.62 6.75 1.49
C HIS A 62 -14.89 8.03 1.90
N MET A 63 -15.61 9.03 2.38
CA MET A 63 -15.06 10.33 2.79
C MET A 63 -14.55 10.43 4.26
N PRO A 64 -15.11 9.74 5.28
CA PRO A 64 -14.84 10.09 6.68
C PRO A 64 -13.35 10.06 7.07
N ALA A 65 -12.58 9.12 6.52
CA ALA A 65 -11.16 9.02 6.84
C ALA A 65 -10.33 10.19 6.29
N TYR A 66 -10.79 10.89 5.24
CA TYR A 66 -10.14 12.10 4.74
C TYR A 66 -10.32 13.27 5.69
N ALA A 67 -11.51 13.46 6.26
CA ALA A 67 -11.75 14.51 7.24
C ALA A 67 -10.81 14.34 8.46
N ASP A 68 -10.68 13.11 8.97
CA ASP A 68 -9.77 12.81 10.08
C ASP A 68 -8.29 12.93 9.68
N ALA A 69 -7.91 12.52 8.46
CA ALA A 69 -6.55 12.71 7.95
C ALA A 69 -6.15 14.19 7.85
N ILE A 70 -7.07 15.03 7.37
CA ILE A 70 -6.86 16.48 7.23
C ILE A 70 -6.83 17.15 8.61
N TYR A 71 -7.67 16.70 9.55
CA TYR A 71 -7.63 17.14 10.94
C TYR A 71 -6.26 16.88 11.58
N LYS A 72 -5.67 15.71 11.30
CA LYS A 72 -4.32 15.28 11.74
C LYS A 72 -3.16 15.90 10.95
N GLY A 73 -3.46 16.79 10.01
CA GLY A 73 -2.45 17.53 9.26
C GLY A 73 -1.75 16.73 8.17
N VAL A 74 -2.41 15.76 7.53
CA VAL A 74 -1.82 15.04 6.39
C VAL A 74 -1.28 16.02 5.34
N SER A 75 -0.06 15.78 4.86
CA SER A 75 0.64 16.73 4.01
C SER A 75 0.15 16.71 2.55
N THR A 76 -0.26 15.54 2.07
CA THR A 76 -0.64 15.34 0.67
C THR A 76 -1.88 14.46 0.53
N VAL A 77 -2.63 14.65 -0.55
CA VAL A 77 -3.75 13.78 -0.93
C VAL A 77 -3.57 13.34 -2.38
N MET A 78 -3.59 12.04 -2.64
CA MET A 78 -3.46 11.50 -3.99
C MET A 78 -4.83 11.15 -4.57
N VAL A 79 -5.10 11.60 -5.79
CA VAL A 79 -6.38 11.38 -6.48
C VAL A 79 -6.45 9.97 -7.09
N SER A 80 -7.61 9.31 -6.93
CA SER A 80 -7.90 7.97 -7.47
C SER A 80 -8.02 7.94 -8.98
N TYR A 81 -7.64 6.84 -9.63
CA TYR A 81 -7.97 6.58 -11.04
C TYR A 81 -9.47 6.41 -11.31
N SER A 82 -10.21 6.03 -10.27
CA SER A 82 -11.63 5.67 -10.38
C SER A 82 -12.47 6.84 -10.87
N SER A 83 -13.67 6.51 -11.33
CA SER A 83 -14.72 7.49 -11.53
C SER A 83 -15.71 7.45 -10.36
N TRP A 84 -16.41 8.55 -10.11
CA TRP A 84 -17.62 8.57 -9.31
C TRP A 84 -18.80 8.94 -10.21
N ASN A 85 -19.80 8.05 -10.27
CA ASN A 85 -20.97 8.20 -11.15
C ASN A 85 -20.65 8.59 -12.60
N GLY A 86 -19.54 8.05 -13.14
CA GLY A 86 -19.09 8.26 -14.51
C GLY A 86 -18.05 9.36 -14.68
N GLU A 87 -17.92 10.29 -13.74
CA GLU A 87 -16.93 11.36 -13.80
C GLU A 87 -15.58 10.92 -13.23
N LYS A 88 -14.49 11.13 -13.99
CA LYS A 88 -13.14 10.79 -13.56
C LYS A 88 -12.72 11.64 -12.38
N MET A 89 -12.20 11.01 -11.31
CA MET A 89 -11.75 11.74 -10.12
C MET A 89 -10.65 12.75 -10.44
N HIS A 90 -9.71 12.45 -11.35
CA HIS A 90 -8.69 13.41 -11.81
C HIS A 90 -9.24 14.63 -12.53
N ALA A 91 -10.50 14.65 -12.96
CA ALA A 91 -11.16 15.79 -13.59
C ALA A 91 -12.27 16.41 -12.71
N ASN A 92 -12.52 15.84 -11.53
CA ASN A 92 -13.67 16.21 -10.71
C ASN A 92 -13.38 17.47 -9.86
N THR A 93 -13.79 18.62 -10.39
CA THR A 93 -13.58 19.93 -9.76
C THR A 93 -14.38 20.08 -8.47
N GLU A 94 -15.60 19.53 -8.44
CA GLU A 94 -16.49 19.61 -7.28
C GLU A 94 -15.88 18.93 -6.06
N LEU A 95 -15.34 17.72 -6.22
CA LEU A 95 -14.75 16.97 -5.12
C LEU A 95 -13.35 17.45 -4.75
N ILE A 96 -12.49 17.79 -5.71
CA ILE A 96 -11.12 18.22 -5.41
C ILE A 96 -11.11 19.66 -4.89
N THR A 97 -11.69 20.59 -5.63
CA THR A 97 -11.66 22.00 -5.25
C THR A 97 -12.80 22.36 -4.31
N GLY A 98 -14.04 21.96 -4.63
CA GLY A 98 -15.21 22.30 -3.81
C GLY A 98 -15.22 21.62 -2.44
N TYR A 99 -15.00 20.31 -2.41
CA TYR A 99 -15.08 19.53 -1.18
C TYR A 99 -13.74 19.47 -0.42
N LEU A 100 -12.69 18.90 -1.01
CA LEU A 100 -11.41 18.70 -0.30
C LEU A 100 -10.75 20.04 0.09
N LYS A 101 -10.54 20.95 -0.87
CA LYS A 101 -9.92 22.25 -0.58
C LYS A 101 -10.90 23.24 0.05
N GLY A 102 -12.14 23.25 -0.41
CA GLY A 102 -13.18 24.20 0.02
C GLY A 102 -13.81 23.83 1.36
N THR A 103 -14.45 22.67 1.43
CA THR A 103 -15.23 22.22 2.60
C THR A 103 -14.35 21.66 3.72
N LEU A 104 -13.46 20.72 3.40
CA LEU A 104 -12.53 20.13 4.38
C LEU A 104 -11.33 21.04 4.70
N ARG A 105 -11.22 22.18 4.00
CA ARG A 105 -10.17 23.19 4.20
C ARG A 105 -8.74 22.67 4.06
N PHE A 106 -8.53 21.60 3.27
CA PHE A 106 -7.19 21.06 3.02
C PHE A 106 -6.25 22.12 2.42
N LYS A 107 -5.11 22.35 3.05
CA LYS A 107 -4.07 23.31 2.65
C LYS A 107 -2.78 22.67 2.14
N GLY A 108 -2.60 21.36 2.31
CA GLY A 108 -1.54 20.63 1.63
C GLY A 108 -1.74 20.63 0.10
N PHE A 109 -0.93 19.84 -0.61
CA PHE A 109 -1.04 19.73 -2.06
C PHE A 109 -1.70 18.42 -2.50
N VAL A 110 -2.47 18.50 -3.58
CA VAL A 110 -3.13 17.38 -4.24
C VAL A 110 -2.23 16.84 -5.35
N ILE A 111 -1.93 15.54 -5.32
CA ILE A 111 -1.08 14.87 -6.30
C ILE A 111 -1.91 13.90 -7.16
N SER A 112 -1.60 13.76 -8.44
CA SER A 112 -2.18 12.69 -9.26
C SER A 112 -1.55 11.33 -8.91
N ASP A 113 -2.29 10.24 -9.08
CA ASP A 113 -1.67 8.92 -9.26
C ASP A 113 -0.84 8.84 -10.57
N TRP A 114 -0.06 7.77 -10.72
CA TRP A 114 0.84 7.48 -11.83
C TRP A 114 0.10 7.51 -13.18
N GLN A 115 0.41 8.49 -14.03
CA GLN A 115 -0.30 8.67 -15.31
C GLN A 115 -1.83 8.77 -15.14
N GLY A 116 -2.31 9.22 -13.98
CA GLY A 116 -3.74 9.36 -13.73
C GLY A 116 -4.39 10.42 -14.62
N VAL A 117 -3.62 11.46 -14.99
CA VAL A 117 -4.04 12.47 -15.96
C VAL A 117 -4.24 11.84 -17.35
N ASP A 118 -3.33 11.01 -17.82
CA ASP A 118 -3.44 10.29 -19.10
C ASP A 118 -4.75 9.50 -19.19
N LYS A 119 -5.14 8.87 -18.08
CA LYS A 119 -6.33 8.02 -17.94
C LYS A 119 -7.65 8.79 -17.74
N ILE A 120 -7.63 10.12 -17.82
CA ILE A 120 -8.87 10.91 -17.95
C ILE A 120 -9.55 10.59 -19.30
N SER A 121 -8.75 10.42 -20.35
CA SER A 121 -9.22 10.10 -21.69
C SER A 121 -9.33 8.59 -21.94
N SER A 122 -10.14 8.19 -22.92
CA SER A 122 -10.28 6.80 -23.37
C SER A 122 -10.17 6.74 -24.89
N PRO A 123 -9.16 6.04 -25.45
CA PRO A 123 -8.03 5.39 -24.78
C PRO A 123 -7.18 6.36 -23.95
N PRO A 124 -6.43 5.88 -22.93
CA PRO A 124 -5.52 6.73 -22.18
C PRO A 124 -4.58 7.50 -23.11
N HIS A 125 -4.28 8.74 -22.74
CA HIS A 125 -3.39 9.65 -23.48
C HIS A 125 -3.89 10.07 -24.89
N SER A 126 -5.13 9.73 -25.29
CA SER A 126 -5.65 10.09 -26.63
C SER A 126 -5.86 11.59 -26.86
N ASN A 127 -6.03 12.37 -25.78
CA ASN A 127 -6.05 13.84 -25.82
C ASN A 127 -5.38 14.41 -24.57
N TYR A 128 -4.04 14.34 -24.56
CA TYR A 128 -3.26 14.65 -23.37
C TYR A 128 -3.37 16.13 -22.95
N THR A 129 -3.30 17.08 -23.88
CA THR A 129 -3.47 18.51 -23.56
C THR A 129 -4.84 18.81 -22.91
N ALA A 130 -5.92 18.18 -23.38
CA ALA A 130 -7.23 18.32 -22.75
C ALA A 130 -7.27 17.68 -21.36
N SER A 131 -6.55 16.58 -21.16
CA SER A 131 -6.41 15.91 -19.87
C SER A 131 -5.61 16.76 -18.87
N VAL A 132 -4.50 17.36 -19.29
CA VAL A 132 -3.72 18.33 -18.51
C VAL A 132 -4.62 19.51 -18.10
N ARG A 133 -5.37 20.07 -19.04
CA ARG A 133 -6.33 21.15 -18.76
C ARG A 133 -7.34 20.74 -17.70
N ALA A 134 -8.02 19.60 -17.87
CA ALA A 134 -9.03 19.12 -16.94
C ALA A 134 -8.46 18.88 -15.53
N ALA A 135 -7.30 18.23 -15.44
CA ALA A 135 -6.63 17.92 -14.18
C ALA A 135 -6.25 19.17 -13.37
N ILE A 136 -5.61 20.14 -14.04
CA ILE A 136 -5.15 21.36 -13.37
C ILE A 136 -6.32 22.27 -13.00
N GLN A 137 -7.36 22.36 -13.84
CA GLN A 137 -8.58 23.10 -13.52
C GLN A 137 -9.37 22.45 -12.38
N ALA A 138 -9.40 21.11 -12.29
CA ALA A 138 -10.05 20.39 -11.20
C ALA A 138 -9.42 20.68 -9.83
N GLY A 139 -8.14 21.02 -9.81
CA GLY A 139 -7.43 21.46 -8.61
C GLY A 139 -6.25 20.58 -8.24
N ILE A 140 -5.76 19.72 -9.13
CA ILE A 140 -4.50 19.00 -8.92
C ILE A 140 -3.35 20.01 -8.87
N ASP A 141 -2.45 19.83 -7.90
CA ASP A 141 -1.33 20.73 -7.64
C ASP A 141 0.00 20.16 -8.18
N MET A 142 0.18 18.84 -8.09
CA MET A 142 1.36 18.12 -8.60
C MET A 142 0.92 16.95 -9.48
N VAL A 143 1.51 16.83 -10.66
CA VAL A 143 1.20 15.74 -11.59
C VAL A 143 2.34 14.74 -11.60
N MET A 144 2.02 13.47 -11.31
CA MET A 144 2.95 12.34 -11.37
C MET A 144 3.10 11.87 -12.82
N VAL A 145 4.00 12.54 -13.55
CA VAL A 145 4.42 12.16 -14.91
C VAL A 145 5.73 11.37 -14.81
N PRO A 146 5.71 10.03 -14.93
CA PRO A 146 6.88 9.21 -14.66
C PRO A 146 7.94 9.23 -15.77
N PHE A 147 7.55 9.58 -17.00
CA PHE A 147 8.41 9.45 -18.18
C PHE A 147 8.50 10.76 -18.99
N ASN A 148 7.40 11.20 -19.61
CA ASN A 148 7.41 12.32 -20.55
C ASN A 148 7.08 13.68 -19.91
N PHE A 149 7.89 14.13 -18.95
CA PHE A 149 7.65 15.40 -18.26
C PHE A 149 7.76 16.63 -19.19
N ASN A 150 8.53 16.55 -20.28
CA ASN A 150 8.68 17.66 -21.23
C ASN A 150 7.36 17.97 -21.95
N GLU A 151 6.61 16.95 -22.37
CA GLU A 151 5.29 17.12 -22.97
C GLU A 151 4.32 17.79 -22.00
N PHE A 152 4.26 17.31 -20.75
CA PHE A 152 3.44 17.92 -19.71
C PHE A 152 3.78 19.40 -19.49
N ILE A 153 5.07 19.74 -19.38
CA ILE A 153 5.52 21.12 -19.17
C ILE A 153 5.10 22.00 -20.36
N ASN A 154 5.32 21.54 -21.59
CA ASN A 154 4.99 22.28 -22.80
C ASN A 154 3.48 22.54 -22.92
N ASP A 155 2.66 21.52 -22.67
CA ASP A 155 1.20 21.64 -22.69
C ASP A 155 0.69 22.59 -21.61
N LEU A 156 1.17 22.45 -20.37
CA LEU A 156 0.78 23.34 -19.28
C LEU A 156 1.19 24.79 -19.56
N MET A 157 2.42 25.02 -20.03
CA MET A 157 2.89 26.34 -20.40
C MET A 157 2.04 26.95 -21.52
N SER A 158 1.68 26.16 -22.53
CA SER A 158 0.80 26.60 -23.62
C SER A 158 -0.57 27.00 -23.10
N LEU A 159 -1.18 26.19 -22.24
CA LEU A 159 -2.49 26.45 -21.63
C LEU A 159 -2.49 27.74 -20.78
N VAL A 160 -1.40 28.00 -20.04
CA VAL A 160 -1.25 29.23 -19.25
C VAL A 160 -1.01 30.45 -20.14
N LYS A 161 -0.10 30.35 -21.13
CA LYS A 161 0.20 31.45 -22.07
C LYS A 161 -1.04 31.86 -22.86
N ASN A 162 -1.87 30.91 -23.23
CA ASN A 162 -3.14 31.13 -23.93
C ASN A 162 -4.31 31.49 -22.99
N LYS A 163 -4.05 31.71 -21.69
CA LYS A 163 -5.03 32.09 -20.67
C LYS A 163 -6.18 31.08 -20.47
N VAL A 164 -5.99 29.83 -20.91
CA VAL A 164 -6.95 28.73 -20.69
C VAL A 164 -6.89 28.27 -19.23
N ILE A 165 -5.69 28.25 -18.65
CA ILE A 165 -5.48 28.11 -17.20
C ILE A 165 -5.03 29.47 -16.67
N PRO A 166 -5.75 30.07 -15.71
CA PRO A 166 -5.34 31.34 -15.13
C PRO A 166 -4.06 31.15 -14.29
N ILE A 167 -3.16 32.15 -14.30
CA ILE A 167 -1.91 32.09 -13.52
C ILE A 167 -2.18 31.89 -12.01
N THR A 168 -3.30 32.41 -11.50
CA THR A 168 -3.74 32.24 -10.11
C THR A 168 -3.95 30.77 -9.73
N ARG A 169 -4.30 29.89 -10.69
CA ARG A 169 -4.40 28.44 -10.44
C ARG A 169 -3.03 27.81 -10.26
N ILE A 170 -2.02 28.30 -10.99
CA ILE A 170 -0.62 27.90 -10.83
C ILE A 170 -0.09 28.43 -9.50
N ASP A 171 -0.40 29.67 -9.13
CA ASP A 171 -0.01 30.25 -7.85
C ASP A 171 -0.57 29.46 -6.66
N ASP A 172 -1.84 29.01 -6.69
CA ASP A 172 -2.41 28.12 -5.66
C ASP A 172 -1.63 26.80 -5.58
N ALA A 173 -1.40 26.14 -6.72
CA ALA A 173 -0.69 24.87 -6.79
C ALA A 173 0.73 24.97 -6.23
N VAL A 174 1.49 25.97 -6.68
CA VAL A 174 2.87 26.20 -6.24
C VAL A 174 2.90 26.59 -4.76
N SER A 175 1.99 27.45 -4.30
CA SER A 175 1.92 27.86 -2.89
C SER A 175 1.71 26.66 -1.96
N ARG A 176 0.87 25.69 -2.35
CA ARG A 176 0.63 24.46 -1.57
C ARG A 176 1.84 23.53 -1.56
N ILE A 177 2.51 23.38 -2.70
CA ILE A 177 3.75 22.58 -2.79
C ILE A 177 4.84 23.20 -1.92
N LEU A 178 5.04 24.51 -2.03
CA LEU A 178 6.02 25.23 -1.22
C LEU A 178 5.67 25.21 0.26
N LEU A 179 4.39 25.36 0.62
CA LEU A 179 3.93 25.25 2.00
C LEU A 179 4.37 23.92 2.61
N VAL A 180 4.08 22.78 1.95
CA VAL A 180 4.50 21.47 2.46
C VAL A 180 6.04 21.37 2.58
N LYS A 181 6.77 21.82 1.56
CA LYS A 181 8.25 21.75 1.56
C LYS A 181 8.88 22.60 2.67
N PHE A 182 8.40 23.81 2.90
CA PHE A 182 8.86 24.66 4.00
C PHE A 182 8.45 24.09 5.37
N THR A 183 7.19 23.66 5.51
CA THR A 183 6.70 23.08 6.76
C THR A 183 7.49 21.85 7.19
N MET A 184 7.93 21.01 6.24
CA MET A 184 8.72 19.83 6.56
C MET A 184 10.23 20.09 6.72
N GLY A 185 10.67 21.35 6.63
CA GLY A 185 12.08 21.73 6.78
C GLY A 185 12.98 21.24 5.64
N LEU A 186 12.42 21.01 4.44
CA LEU A 186 13.17 20.48 3.29
C LEU A 186 14.22 21.48 2.77
N PHE A 187 13.98 22.78 2.94
CA PHE A 187 14.93 23.82 2.56
C PHE A 187 16.12 23.89 3.53
N GLU A 188 15.90 23.61 4.80
CA GLU A 188 16.93 23.56 5.84
C GLU A 188 17.72 22.25 5.81
N ASN A 189 17.06 21.13 5.49
CA ASN A 189 17.66 19.79 5.45
C ASN A 189 17.39 19.09 4.10
N PRO A 190 17.98 19.58 2.98
CA PRO A 190 17.71 19.05 1.65
C PRO A 190 18.45 17.75 1.33
N LEU A 191 19.45 17.38 2.13
CA LEU A 191 20.31 16.21 1.92
C LEU A 191 19.99 15.11 2.93
N ALA A 192 20.25 13.87 2.54
CA ALA A 192 20.05 12.71 3.41
C ALA A 192 20.98 12.75 4.63
N ASP A 193 20.44 12.43 5.81
CA ASP A 193 21.22 12.20 7.01
C ASP A 193 21.56 10.71 7.14
N TYR A 194 22.82 10.37 6.85
CA TYR A 194 23.30 8.99 6.88
C TYR A 194 23.38 8.39 8.29
N SER A 195 23.20 9.17 9.35
CA SER A 195 23.12 8.62 10.72
C SER A 195 21.91 7.69 10.92
N PHE A 196 20.85 7.86 10.11
CA PHE A 196 19.67 6.98 10.11
C PHE A 196 19.84 5.69 9.30
N SER A 197 21.00 5.44 8.67
CA SER A 197 21.22 4.24 7.84
C SER A 197 20.98 2.93 8.59
N ASN A 198 21.20 2.89 9.90
CA ASN A 198 20.97 1.73 10.75
C ASN A 198 19.49 1.51 11.12
N GLU A 199 18.59 2.46 10.81
CA GLU A 199 17.15 2.30 11.04
C GLU A 199 16.53 1.32 10.02
N LEU A 200 17.14 1.20 8.83
CA LEU A 200 16.67 0.29 7.79
C LEU A 200 16.72 -1.16 8.28
N GLY A 201 15.55 -1.64 8.70
CA GLY A 201 15.37 -2.98 9.25
C GLY A 201 16.14 -3.22 10.54
N SER A 202 16.13 -2.21 11.41
CA SER A 202 16.52 -2.36 12.81
C SER A 202 15.76 -3.49 13.51
N GLN A 203 16.36 -4.06 14.56
CA GLN A 203 15.75 -5.14 15.33
C GLN A 203 14.44 -4.68 16.00
N ALA A 204 14.40 -3.45 16.50
CA ALA A 204 13.20 -2.87 17.12
C ALA A 204 12.01 -2.81 16.15
N HIS A 205 12.22 -2.37 14.90
CA HIS A 205 11.16 -2.35 13.90
C HIS A 205 10.65 -3.74 13.54
N ARG A 206 11.53 -4.74 13.53
CA ARG A 206 11.15 -6.13 13.27
C ARG A 206 10.37 -6.74 14.42
N ASP A 207 10.71 -6.41 15.65
CA ASP A 207 9.97 -6.86 16.82
C ASP A 207 8.56 -6.27 16.83
N LEU A 208 8.40 -5.00 16.44
CA LEU A 208 7.10 -4.38 16.20
C LEU A 208 6.34 -5.06 15.05
N ALA A 209 6.98 -5.31 13.91
CA ALA A 209 6.35 -6.02 12.79
C ALA A 209 5.89 -7.43 13.19
N ARG A 210 6.70 -8.15 13.99
CA ARG A 210 6.36 -9.46 14.55
C ARG A 210 5.17 -9.39 15.49
N GLU A 211 5.05 -8.34 16.29
CA GLU A 211 3.87 -8.11 17.12
C GLU A 211 2.63 -7.86 16.26
N ALA A 212 2.73 -6.99 15.25
CA ALA A 212 1.64 -6.69 14.34
C ALA A 212 1.13 -7.95 13.63
N VAL A 213 2.02 -8.81 13.14
CA VAL A 213 1.63 -10.08 12.52
C VAL A 213 0.97 -11.03 13.52
N ARG A 214 1.42 -11.08 14.77
CA ARG A 214 0.73 -11.89 15.80
C ARG A 214 -0.70 -11.38 16.04
N LYS A 215 -0.89 -10.06 16.11
CA LYS A 215 -2.18 -9.41 16.33
C LYS A 215 -3.11 -9.46 15.11
N SER A 216 -2.57 -9.64 13.89
CA SER A 216 -3.37 -9.71 12.67
C SER A 216 -3.97 -11.09 12.38
N LEU A 217 -3.56 -12.15 13.10
CA LEU A 217 -4.08 -13.50 12.88
C LEU A 217 -5.52 -13.62 13.36
N VAL A 218 -6.41 -14.10 12.47
CA VAL A 218 -7.81 -14.42 12.80
C VAL A 218 -7.96 -15.94 12.91
N LEU A 219 -8.28 -16.43 14.10
CA LEU A 219 -8.49 -17.86 14.33
C LEU A 219 -9.87 -18.29 13.85
N LEU A 220 -9.92 -18.93 12.68
CA LEU A 220 -11.19 -19.35 12.06
C LEU A 220 -11.71 -20.70 12.59
N LYS A 221 -10.81 -21.61 13.00
CA LYS A 221 -11.16 -22.95 13.50
C LYS A 221 -10.08 -23.48 14.45
N ASN A 222 -10.49 -24.13 15.54
CA ASN A 222 -9.56 -24.69 16.53
C ASN A 222 -10.01 -26.04 17.10
N GLY A 223 -10.26 -27.03 16.25
CA GLY A 223 -10.77 -28.33 16.70
C GLY A 223 -12.18 -28.24 17.29
N ASN A 224 -12.51 -29.15 18.23
CA ASN A 224 -13.78 -29.11 18.97
C ASN A 224 -13.56 -28.56 20.39
N LYS A 225 -14.64 -28.20 21.09
CA LYS A 225 -14.57 -27.56 22.43
C LYS A 225 -13.79 -28.38 23.46
N THR A 226 -13.81 -29.71 23.34
CA THR A 226 -13.19 -30.64 24.31
C THR A 226 -11.75 -31.01 23.95
N ASN A 227 -11.30 -30.73 22.73
CA ASN A 227 -9.95 -31.04 22.25
C ASN A 227 -9.46 -29.94 21.28
N PRO A 228 -9.03 -28.78 21.80
CA PRO A 228 -8.49 -27.71 20.98
C PRO A 228 -7.13 -28.10 20.39
N MET A 229 -6.89 -27.73 19.13
CA MET A 229 -5.64 -28.03 18.43
C MET A 229 -4.51 -27.05 18.79
N LEU A 230 -4.86 -25.78 18.99
CA LEU A 230 -3.96 -24.69 19.32
C LEU A 230 -4.16 -24.24 20.77
N PRO A 231 -3.08 -23.86 21.48
CA PRO A 231 -1.70 -23.78 21.01
C PRO A 231 -0.99 -25.14 20.92
N LEU A 232 -0.11 -25.29 19.93
CA LEU A 232 0.70 -26.51 19.78
C LEU A 232 1.75 -26.63 20.91
N PRO A 233 2.04 -27.84 21.41
CA PRO A 233 3.11 -28.04 22.37
C PRO A 233 4.47 -27.73 21.72
N ARG A 234 5.31 -26.99 22.44
CA ARG A 234 6.67 -26.67 21.97
C ARG A 234 7.60 -27.88 21.95
N LYS A 235 7.28 -28.95 22.69
CA LYS A 235 8.04 -30.20 22.73
C LYS A 235 7.27 -31.28 22.00
N ALA A 236 7.88 -31.85 20.97
CA ALA A 236 7.37 -32.98 20.20
C ALA A 236 8.53 -33.86 19.73
N SER A 237 8.28 -35.13 19.42
CA SER A 237 9.31 -36.03 18.88
C SER A 237 9.64 -35.73 17.41
N LYS A 238 8.62 -35.38 16.62
CA LYS A 238 8.73 -35.02 15.20
C LYS A 238 7.60 -34.06 14.80
N ILE A 239 7.93 -33.04 14.00
CA ILE A 239 6.94 -32.11 13.43
C ILE A 239 7.14 -32.04 11.91
N LEU A 240 6.03 -32.04 11.18
CA LEU A 240 5.99 -31.81 9.74
C LEU A 240 5.55 -30.36 9.47
N VAL A 241 6.29 -29.67 8.61
CA VAL A 241 5.89 -28.38 8.04
C VAL A 241 5.75 -28.56 6.54
N ALA A 242 4.57 -28.26 5.99
CA ALA A 242 4.25 -28.50 4.59
C ALA A 242 3.41 -27.36 4.00
N GLY A 243 3.38 -27.28 2.68
CA GLY A 243 2.63 -26.29 1.92
C GLY A 243 3.53 -25.33 1.13
N THR A 244 3.00 -24.79 0.03
CA THR A 244 3.74 -23.92 -0.90
C THR A 244 4.26 -22.62 -0.26
N HIS A 245 3.63 -22.17 0.84
CA HIS A 245 3.96 -20.93 1.56
C HIS A 245 4.80 -21.16 2.82
N ALA A 246 5.07 -22.41 3.19
CA ALA A 246 5.73 -22.76 4.45
C ALA A 246 7.17 -22.22 4.59
N ASP A 247 7.88 -22.07 3.47
CA ASP A 247 9.23 -21.51 3.40
C ASP A 247 9.39 -20.64 2.14
N ASN A 248 8.51 -19.64 2.01
CA ASN A 248 8.55 -18.71 0.88
C ASN A 248 8.28 -17.28 1.35
N LEU A 249 9.37 -16.52 1.56
CA LEU A 249 9.33 -15.15 2.04
C LEU A 249 8.60 -14.21 1.07
N GLY A 250 8.78 -14.40 -0.24
CA GLY A 250 8.05 -13.62 -1.24
C GLY A 250 6.53 -13.77 -1.11
N TYR A 251 6.04 -15.00 -0.94
CA TYR A 251 4.61 -15.27 -0.83
C TYR A 251 3.98 -14.76 0.47
N GLN A 252 4.67 -14.84 1.61
CA GLN A 252 4.13 -14.27 2.85
C GLN A 252 4.12 -12.73 2.86
N CYS A 253 4.92 -12.08 2.02
CA CYS A 253 4.94 -10.63 1.88
C CYS A 253 3.91 -10.12 0.87
N GLY A 254 3.71 -10.83 -0.24
CA GLY A 254 2.74 -10.45 -1.28
C GLY A 254 3.25 -9.35 -2.22
N GLY A 255 2.32 -8.61 -2.83
CA GLY A 255 2.62 -7.47 -3.72
C GLY A 255 3.30 -6.31 -2.98
N TRP A 256 3.80 -5.32 -3.73
CA TRP A 256 4.51 -4.15 -3.17
C TRP A 256 5.69 -4.50 -2.24
N THR A 257 6.38 -5.62 -2.51
CA THR A 257 7.58 -6.03 -1.77
C THR A 257 8.71 -6.30 -2.76
N ILE A 258 9.76 -5.46 -2.74
CA ILE A 258 10.89 -5.42 -3.71
C ILE A 258 10.47 -5.06 -5.14
N THR A 259 9.43 -5.70 -5.69
CA THR A 259 8.87 -5.42 -7.01
C THR A 259 7.38 -5.05 -6.90
N TRP A 260 6.82 -4.46 -7.96
CA TRP A 260 5.43 -4.02 -7.98
C TRP A 260 4.43 -5.16 -7.68
N GLN A 261 4.51 -6.27 -8.43
CA GLN A 261 3.64 -7.43 -8.25
C GLN A 261 4.14 -8.40 -7.15
N GLY A 262 5.25 -8.08 -6.48
CA GLY A 262 5.96 -9.01 -5.60
C GLY A 262 6.72 -10.08 -6.39
N LEU A 263 7.26 -11.06 -5.66
CA LEU A 263 8.08 -12.13 -6.22
C LEU A 263 7.88 -13.43 -5.43
N SER A 264 8.33 -14.55 -6.01
CA SER A 264 8.37 -15.84 -5.33
C SER A 264 9.77 -16.16 -4.81
N GLY A 265 9.82 -16.93 -3.73
CA GLY A 265 11.04 -17.54 -3.21
C GLY A 265 11.86 -16.67 -2.26
N ASN A 266 13.02 -17.20 -1.88
CA ASN A 266 13.85 -16.68 -0.78
C ASN A 266 15.16 -16.01 -1.23
N LYS A 267 15.49 -16.04 -2.53
CA LYS A 267 16.80 -15.59 -3.05
C LYS A 267 16.89 -14.07 -3.18
N ASN A 268 15.90 -13.47 -3.84
CA ASN A 268 15.86 -12.03 -4.12
C ASN A 268 15.27 -11.23 -2.95
N THR A 269 14.75 -11.93 -1.95
CA THR A 269 14.38 -11.38 -0.64
C THR A 269 15.58 -11.39 0.32
N ARG A 270 16.80 -11.75 -0.12
CA ARG A 270 18.02 -11.69 0.72
C ARG A 270 18.52 -10.27 0.99
N GLU A 271 18.15 -9.27 0.20
CA GLU A 271 18.34 -7.86 0.61
C GLU A 271 17.46 -7.53 1.82
N LEU A 272 16.34 -8.26 1.99
CA LEU A 272 15.66 -8.32 3.26
C LEU A 272 16.45 -9.11 4.31
N GLN A 273 17.69 -9.58 4.21
CA GLN A 273 18.37 -10.09 5.44
C GLN A 273 18.65 -8.94 6.42
N PHE A 274 18.80 -7.72 5.90
CA PHE A 274 18.71 -6.48 6.65
C PHE A 274 17.27 -6.11 7.09
N LEU A 275 16.20 -6.85 6.73
CA LEU A 275 14.78 -6.56 7.12
C LEU A 275 13.90 -7.78 7.57
N ALA A 276 14.29 -9.00 7.29
CA ALA A 276 13.66 -10.30 7.53
C ALA A 276 14.66 -11.34 8.13
N GLN A 277 14.76 -11.38 9.46
CA GLN A 277 14.95 -12.64 10.21
C GLN A 277 13.58 -13.33 10.38
N TYR A 278 12.69 -13.18 9.40
CA TYR A 278 11.32 -13.68 9.46
C TYR A 278 11.27 -15.21 9.37
N ASN A 279 12.17 -15.83 8.60
CA ASN A 279 12.32 -17.28 8.52
C ASN A 279 12.93 -17.94 9.77
N GLN A 280 13.31 -17.14 10.76
CA GLN A 280 13.69 -17.66 12.05
C GLN A 280 12.49 -17.79 13.00
N LEU A 281 11.26 -17.39 12.68
CA LEU A 281 10.17 -17.60 13.63
C LEU A 281 9.71 -19.04 13.73
N LEU A 282 9.41 -19.70 12.61
CA LEU A 282 9.09 -21.12 12.64
C LEU A 282 10.34 -21.94 12.99
N ILE A 283 11.47 -21.68 12.33
CA ILE A 283 12.68 -22.49 12.51
C ILE A 283 13.42 -22.19 13.83
N LYS A 284 13.49 -20.95 14.34
CA LYS A 284 14.14 -20.63 15.65
C LYS A 284 13.19 -20.93 16.83
N ALA A 285 11.87 -20.79 16.69
CA ALA A 285 10.94 -21.29 17.71
C ALA A 285 10.92 -22.83 17.78
N LEU A 286 11.10 -23.51 16.65
CA LEU A 286 11.17 -24.98 16.59
C LEU A 286 12.58 -25.55 16.83
N LYS A 287 13.67 -24.79 16.60
CA LYS A 287 15.05 -25.16 17.01
C LYS A 287 15.27 -25.15 18.53
N LEU A 288 14.36 -24.54 19.29
CA LEU A 288 14.29 -24.67 20.76
C LEU A 288 13.63 -25.98 21.20
N SER A 289 13.09 -26.77 20.27
CA SER A 289 12.57 -28.10 20.52
C SER A 289 13.58 -29.15 20.03
N SER A 290 13.79 -30.21 20.81
CA SER A 290 14.61 -31.36 20.43
C SER A 290 13.99 -32.25 19.33
N ALA A 291 13.03 -31.71 18.56
CA ALA A 291 12.24 -32.45 17.58
C ALA A 291 12.99 -32.59 16.24
N LYS A 292 12.82 -33.72 15.55
CA LYS A 292 13.20 -33.83 14.13
C LYS A 292 12.18 -33.05 13.29
N ILE A 293 12.65 -32.06 12.52
CA ILE A 293 11.79 -31.24 11.64
C ILE A 293 11.95 -31.72 10.20
N GLN A 294 10.83 -31.96 9.52
CA GLN A 294 10.80 -32.23 8.09
C GLN A 294 10.02 -31.11 7.41
N VAL A 295 10.68 -30.38 6.49
CA VAL A 295 10.04 -29.35 5.67
C VAL A 295 9.86 -29.92 4.27
N LEU A 296 8.63 -29.97 3.77
CA LEU A 296 8.34 -30.36 2.39
C LEU A 296 7.85 -29.12 1.63
N SER A 297 8.71 -28.56 0.79
CA SER A 297 8.33 -27.53 -0.18
C SER A 297 8.00 -28.18 -1.52
N SER A 298 7.00 -27.65 -2.23
CA SER A 298 6.52 -28.22 -3.49
C SER A 298 7.54 -28.16 -4.64
N SER A 299 8.71 -27.56 -4.44
CA SER A 299 9.78 -27.48 -5.44
C SER A 299 10.72 -28.69 -5.42
N SER A 300 10.66 -29.54 -4.39
CA SER A 300 11.41 -30.79 -4.36
C SER A 300 10.54 -31.95 -4.87
N ARG A 301 10.71 -32.33 -6.15
CA ARG A 301 10.44 -33.72 -6.56
C ARG A 301 11.47 -34.60 -5.85
N THR A 302 11.22 -34.94 -4.60
CA THR A 302 11.99 -35.97 -3.92
C THR A 302 11.33 -37.29 -4.23
N THR A 303 11.94 -38.05 -5.14
CA THR A 303 11.65 -39.47 -5.35
C THR A 303 11.83 -40.21 -4.03
N PHE A 304 10.76 -40.77 -3.48
CA PHE A 304 10.84 -41.61 -2.29
C PHE A 304 11.51 -42.94 -2.66
N LEU A 305 12.81 -43.06 -2.43
CA LEU A 305 13.46 -44.36 -2.28
C LEU A 305 13.50 -44.70 -0.79
N THR A 306 12.42 -45.30 -0.29
CA THR A 306 12.48 -46.08 0.95
C THR A 306 12.24 -47.53 0.59
N ARG A 307 13.25 -48.37 0.82
CA ARG A 307 13.12 -49.83 0.82
C ARG A 307 11.94 -50.21 1.72
N SER A 308 10.85 -50.67 1.12
CA SER A 308 9.76 -51.35 1.82
C SER A 308 9.32 -52.56 1.00
N SER A 309 9.03 -53.64 1.72
CA SER A 309 8.69 -54.96 1.20
C SER A 309 7.53 -54.95 0.18
N PRO A 310 7.39 -56.02 -0.64
CA PRO A 310 6.50 -56.05 -1.80
C PRO A 310 4.99 -55.99 -1.50
N LEU A 311 4.57 -55.85 -0.24
CA LEU A 311 3.16 -55.95 0.17
C LEU A 311 2.46 -54.60 0.37
N ALA A 312 3.18 -53.48 0.36
CA ALA A 312 2.57 -52.16 0.56
C ALA A 312 2.14 -51.46 -0.75
N SER A 313 2.63 -51.87 -1.92
CA SER A 313 2.30 -51.20 -3.19
C SER A 313 0.89 -51.52 -3.70
N LEU A 314 0.31 -52.67 -3.34
CA LEU A 314 -1.02 -53.06 -3.82
C LEU A 314 -2.20 -52.32 -3.17
N ARG A 315 -2.03 -51.68 -2.00
CA ARG A 315 -3.11 -50.94 -1.34
C ARG A 315 -3.27 -49.50 -1.81
N MET A 316 -2.25 -48.91 -2.43
CA MET A 316 -2.28 -47.50 -2.85
C MET A 316 -2.80 -47.32 -4.28
N GLN A 317 -2.72 -48.35 -5.15
CA GLN A 317 -3.33 -48.30 -6.48
C GLN A 317 -4.86 -48.48 -6.47
N ARG A 318 -5.43 -49.19 -5.49
CA ARG A 318 -6.88 -49.47 -5.44
C ARG A 318 -7.76 -48.31 -4.95
N GLN A 319 -7.19 -47.24 -4.39
CA GLN A 319 -7.96 -46.05 -3.98
C GLN A 319 -7.90 -44.90 -5.00
N LEU A 320 -7.09 -45.02 -6.06
CA LEU A 320 -7.01 -44.01 -7.11
C LEU A 320 -7.93 -44.27 -8.30
N GLU A 321 -8.54 -45.46 -8.41
CA GLU A 321 -9.53 -45.78 -9.47
C GLU A 321 -11.00 -45.52 -9.07
N ILE A 322 -11.29 -45.13 -7.83
CA ILE A 322 -12.67 -44.85 -7.36
C ILE A 322 -13.00 -43.34 -7.36
N ALA A 323 -12.04 -42.46 -7.71
CA ALA A 323 -12.27 -41.02 -7.75
C ALA A 323 -12.43 -40.43 -9.17
N THR A 324 -12.49 -41.28 -10.20
CA THR A 324 -12.82 -40.88 -11.58
C THR A 324 -13.78 -41.89 -12.22
N SER A 325 -15.03 -41.84 -11.78
CA SER A 325 -16.23 -42.28 -12.49
C SER A 325 -17.43 -41.53 -11.95
#